data_AF-A0A5D2XPD8-F1
#
_entry.id   AF-A0A5D2XPD8-F1
#
_cell.length_a   1.000
_cell.length_b   1.000
_cell.length_c   1.000
_cell.angle_alpha   90.00
_cell.angle_beta   90.00
_cell.angle_gamma   90.00
#
_symmetry.space_group_name_H-M   'P 1'
#
loop_
_entity.id
_entity.type
_entity.pdbx_description
1 polymer ?
#
loop_
_entity_poly.entity_id
_entity_poly.type
_entity_poly.pdbx_seq_one_letter_code
_entity_poly.pdbx_strand_id
1 'polypeptide(L)'
;MERLGYPKTIDGNHAFIKACDEDLRKMIDQNHGLIKAHDEEMERIKQMADDMFTMEQESMADCFPHKRRKIDKLLLMSEIINLRHNKMMNEMALLEADERMSILAQEHQKRMNLRDELRSLKGRLMINE
;
A
#
# COMPACT_ATOMS: atom_id res chain seq x y z
N MET A 1 -46.12 45.13 -45.30
CA MET A 1 -46.51 44.53 -44.01
C MET A 1 -47.51 43.41 -44.30
N GLU A 2 -47.03 42.18 -44.38
CA GLU A 2 -47.93 41.00 -44.39
C GLU A 2 -48.65 40.96 -43.05
N ARG A 3 -49.98 41.08 -43.08
CA ARG A 3 -50.81 40.86 -41.89
C ARG A 3 -50.67 39.38 -41.53
N LEU A 4 -50.23 39.08 -40.31
CA LEU A 4 -50.45 37.78 -39.66
C LEU A 4 -51.88 37.33 -40.00
N GLY A 5 -51.99 36.16 -40.63
CA GLY A 5 -53.20 35.65 -41.26
C GLY A 5 -54.28 35.27 -40.26
N TYR A 6 -54.82 36.24 -39.53
CA TYR A 6 -55.98 36.03 -38.68
C TYR A 6 -57.24 35.87 -39.52
N PRO A 7 -58.13 34.92 -39.19
CA PRO A 7 -59.35 34.70 -39.94
C PRO A 7 -60.24 35.94 -39.93
N LYS A 8 -60.90 36.21 -41.07
CA LYS A 8 -61.82 37.36 -41.23
C LYS A 8 -63.29 37.00 -40.97
N THR A 9 -63.59 35.73 -40.67
CA THR A 9 -64.94 35.21 -40.46
C THR A 9 -65.04 34.50 -39.11
N ILE A 10 -66.26 34.41 -38.56
CA ILE A 10 -66.53 33.75 -37.28
C ILE A 10 -66.17 32.26 -37.36
N ASP A 11 -66.54 31.57 -38.45
CA ASP A 11 -66.20 30.17 -38.67
C ASP A 11 -64.69 29.96 -38.79
N GLY A 12 -63.99 30.91 -39.43
CA GLY A 12 -62.53 30.90 -39.51
C GLY A 12 -61.87 31.08 -38.14
N ASN A 13 -62.41 31.96 -37.28
CA ASN A 13 -61.92 32.14 -35.91
C ASN A 13 -62.11 30.87 -35.07
N HIS A 14 -63.24 30.18 -35.21
CA HIS A 14 -63.49 28.91 -34.51
C HIS A 14 -62.51 27.81 -34.92
N ALA A 15 -62.24 27.67 -36.22
CA ALA A 15 -61.26 26.72 -36.74
C ALA A 15 -59.84 27.06 -36.27
N PHE A 16 -59.47 28.35 -36.26
CA PHE A 16 -58.17 28.81 -35.79
C PHE A 16 -57.93 28.52 -34.31
N ILE A 17 -58.92 28.82 -33.44
CA ILE A 17 -58.81 28.55 -32.00
C ILE A 17 -58.64 27.05 -31.74
N LYS A 18 -59.41 26.19 -32.43
CA LYS A 18 -59.26 24.74 -32.31
C LYS A 18 -57.88 24.24 -32.74
N ALA A 19 -57.33 24.79 -33.82
CA ALA A 19 -55.98 24.43 -34.27
C ALA A 19 -54.93 24.86 -33.24
N CYS A 20 -55.05 26.07 -32.68
CA CYS A 20 -54.16 26.55 -31.62
C CYS A 20 -54.25 25.69 -30.35
N ASP A 21 -55.45 25.27 -29.94
CA ASP A 21 -55.64 24.39 -28.78
C ASP A 21 -55.00 23.01 -29.00
N GLU A 22 -55.14 22.45 -30.21
CA GLU A 22 -54.55 21.18 -30.59
C GLU A 22 -53.02 21.25 -30.61
N ASP A 23 -52.45 22.34 -31.13
CA ASP A 23 -51.01 22.59 -31.12
C ASP A 23 -50.48 22.79 -29.70
N LEU A 24 -51.22 23.49 -28.83
CA LEU A 24 -50.86 23.63 -27.42
C LEU A 24 -50.82 22.28 -26.71
N ARG A 25 -51.81 21.41 -26.95
CA ARG A 25 -51.85 20.06 -26.37
C ARG A 25 -50.65 19.23 -26.79
N LYS A 26 -50.33 19.23 -28.09
CA LYS A 26 -49.14 18.52 -28.59
C LYS A 26 -47.84 19.02 -27.97
N MET A 27 -47.69 20.34 -27.80
CA MET A 27 -46.52 20.90 -27.11
C MET A 27 -46.44 20.48 -25.64
N ILE A 28 -47.58 20.45 -24.94
CA ILE A 28 -47.64 19.99 -23.54
C ILE A 28 -47.23 18.51 -23.44
N ASP A 29 -47.77 17.66 -24.31
CA ASP A 29 -47.46 16.22 -24.31
C ASP A 29 -45.99 15.96 -24.63
N GLN A 30 -45.43 16.67 -25.60
CA GLN A 30 -44.00 16.60 -25.93
C GLN A 30 -43.11 17.04 -24.76
N ASN A 31 -43.45 18.16 -24.11
CA ASN A 31 -42.71 18.64 -22.95
C ASN A 31 -42.79 17.65 -21.78
N HIS A 32 -43.95 17.04 -21.55
CA HIS A 32 -44.09 16.02 -20.52
C HIS A 32 -43.22 14.79 -20.79
N GLY A 33 -43.16 14.33 -22.05
CA GLY A 33 -42.28 13.24 -22.47
C GLY A 33 -40.80 13.56 -22.26
N LEU A 34 -40.38 14.79 -22.57
CA LEU A 34 -39.00 15.25 -22.36
C LEU A 34 -38.62 15.30 -20.88
N ILE A 35 -39.50 15.81 -20.02
CA ILE A 35 -39.27 15.86 -18.57
C ILE A 35 -39.09 14.45 -18.02
N LYS A 36 -39.98 13.52 -18.41
CA LYS A 36 -39.89 12.13 -17.94
C LYS A 36 -38.59 11.45 -18.40
N ALA A 37 -38.21 11.64 -19.67
CA ALA A 37 -36.96 11.08 -20.20
C ALA A 37 -35.73 11.64 -19.48
N HIS A 38 -35.75 12.93 -19.14
CA HIS A 38 -34.70 13.58 -18.37
C HIS A 38 -34.61 13.01 -16.94
N ASP A 39 -35.73 12.83 -16.25
CA ASP A 39 -35.75 12.26 -14.89
C ASP A 39 -35.22 10.81 -14.89
N GLU A 40 -35.60 10.01 -15.88
CA GLU A 40 -35.07 8.65 -16.04
C GLU A 40 -33.56 8.65 -16.31
N GLU A 41 -33.05 9.61 -17.08
CA GLU A 41 -31.63 9.74 -17.35
C GLU A 41 -30.83 10.21 -16.13
N MET A 42 -31.39 11.13 -15.35
CA MET A 42 -30.78 11.58 -14.09
C MET A 42 -30.66 10.43 -13.07
N GLU A 43 -31.69 9.58 -12.95
CA GLU A 43 -31.61 8.40 -12.09
C GLU A 43 -30.59 7.37 -12.60
N ARG A 44 -30.47 7.17 -13.92
CA ARG A 44 -29.41 6.32 -14.49
C ARG A 44 -28.02 6.86 -14.19
N ILE A 45 -27.80 8.16 -14.36
CA ILE A 45 -26.51 8.81 -14.07
C ILE A 45 -26.16 8.69 -12.59
N LYS A 46 -27.15 8.89 -11.70
CA LYS A 46 -26.96 8.75 -10.26
C LYS A 46 -26.56 7.33 -9.87
N GLN A 47 -27.25 6.31 -10.41
CA GLN A 47 -26.88 4.92 -10.16
C GLN A 47 -25.47 4.61 -10.68
N MET A 48 -25.12 5.07 -11.87
CA MET A 48 -23.77 4.88 -12.41
C MET A 48 -22.69 5.54 -11.55
N ALA A 49 -22.97 6.73 -11.00
CA ALA A 49 -22.03 7.41 -10.09
C ALA A 49 -21.86 6.63 -8.78
N ASP A 50 -22.94 6.12 -8.20
CA ASP A 50 -22.91 5.30 -6.98
C ASP A 50 -22.16 3.98 -7.20
N ASP A 51 -22.37 3.34 -8.36
CA ASP A 51 -21.66 2.10 -8.75
C ASP A 51 -20.15 2.35 -8.92
N MET A 52 -19.77 3.42 -9.64
CA MET A 52 -18.36 3.81 -9.80
C MET A 52 -17.69 4.11 -8.45
N PHE A 53 -18.39 4.82 -7.56
CA PHE A 53 -17.89 5.11 -6.23
C PHE A 53 -17.68 3.83 -5.39
N THR A 54 -18.60 2.88 -5.49
CA THR A 54 -18.51 1.59 -4.79
C THR A 54 -17.34 0.76 -5.30
N MET A 55 -17.16 0.66 -6.61
CA MET A 55 -16.02 -0.05 -7.22
C MET A 55 -14.66 0.51 -6.79
N GLU A 56 -14.53 1.83 -6.73
CA GLU A 56 -13.30 2.49 -6.26
C GLU A 56 -13.04 2.22 -4.76
N GLN A 57 -14.09 2.25 -3.93
CA GLN A 57 -13.96 1.89 -2.51
C GLN A 57 -13.49 0.45 -2.30
N GLU A 58 -14.07 -0.52 -3.03
CA GLU A 58 -13.67 -1.93 -2.94
C GLU A 58 -12.22 -2.14 -3.41
N SER A 59 -11.83 -1.53 -4.53
CA SER A 59 -10.46 -1.56 -5.04
C SER A 59 -9.43 -1.01 -4.03
N MET A 60 -9.76 0.12 -3.40
CA MET A 60 -8.92 0.69 -2.34
C MET A 60 -8.88 -0.22 -1.10
N ALA A 61 -10.02 -0.76 -0.69
CA ALA A 61 -10.14 -1.65 0.46
C ALA A 61 -9.29 -2.93 0.31
N ASP A 62 -9.09 -3.43 -0.91
CA ASP A 62 -8.20 -4.56 -1.17
C ASP A 62 -6.71 -4.15 -1.22
N CYS A 63 -6.41 -2.99 -1.80
CA CYS A 63 -5.03 -2.54 -2.00
C CYS A 63 -4.30 -2.23 -0.68
N PHE A 64 -4.98 -1.60 0.29
CA PHE A 64 -4.36 -1.20 1.56
C PHE A 64 -3.90 -2.38 2.44
N PRO A 65 -4.73 -3.41 2.72
CA PRO A 65 -4.32 -4.59 3.46
C PRO A 65 -3.18 -5.35 2.78
N HIS A 66 -3.17 -5.43 1.44
CA HIS A 66 -2.09 -6.08 0.70
C HIS A 66 -0.75 -5.35 0.87
N LYS A 67 -0.76 -4.01 0.76
CA LYS A 67 0.44 -3.20 1.02
C LYS A 67 0.89 -3.33 2.47
N ARG A 68 -0.05 -3.31 3.43
CA ARG A 68 0.26 -3.48 4.85
C ARG A 68 0.92 -4.83 5.14
N ARG A 69 0.35 -5.93 4.63
CA ARG A 69 0.93 -7.29 4.77
C ARG A 69 2.34 -7.39 4.17
N LYS A 70 2.62 -6.70 3.06
CA LYS A 70 3.98 -6.65 2.48
C LYS A 70 4.96 -5.94 3.41
N ILE A 71 4.56 -4.81 4.01
CA ILE A 71 5.39 -4.08 4.99
C ILE A 71 5.67 -4.96 6.20
N ASP A 72 4.65 -5.60 6.78
CA ASP A 72 4.83 -6.46 7.96
C ASP A 72 5.78 -7.63 7.67
N LYS A 73 5.73 -8.22 6.46
CA LYS A 73 6.70 -9.25 6.02
C LYS A 73 8.13 -8.71 5.93
N LEU A 74 8.33 -7.51 5.39
CA LEU A 74 9.66 -6.90 5.28
C LEU A 74 10.25 -6.58 6.65
N LEU A 75 9.44 -6.08 7.58
CA LEU A 75 9.85 -5.83 8.97
C LEU A 75 10.29 -7.12 9.66
N LEU A 76 9.50 -8.20 9.53
CA LEU A 76 9.84 -9.51 10.09
C LEU A 76 11.15 -10.06 9.49
N MET A 77 11.36 -9.92 8.19
CA MET A 77 12.61 -10.32 7.54
C MET A 77 13.80 -9.53 8.08
N SER A 78 13.65 -8.22 8.29
CA SER A 78 14.70 -7.37 8.88
C SER A 78 15.07 -7.81 10.30
N GLU A 79 14.08 -8.13 11.14
CA GLU A 79 14.31 -8.65 12.49
C GLU A 79 15.06 -9.98 12.47
N ILE A 80 14.67 -10.90 11.60
CA ILE A 80 15.34 -12.20 11.46
C ILE A 80 16.79 -12.03 11.03
N ILE A 81 17.06 -11.14 10.07
CA ILE A 81 18.43 -10.86 9.61
C ILE A 81 19.28 -10.29 10.75
N ASN A 82 18.74 -9.32 11.50
CA ASN A 82 19.44 -8.71 12.63
C ASN A 82 19.76 -9.75 13.73
N LEU A 83 18.79 -10.60 14.08
CA LEU A 83 18.99 -11.65 15.07
C LEU A 83 20.06 -12.66 14.63
N ARG A 84 20.05 -13.06 13.35
CA ARG A 84 21.06 -13.98 12.80
C ARG A 84 22.45 -13.34 12.78
N HIS A 85 22.53 -12.09 12.36
CA HIS A 85 23.79 -11.35 12.33
C HIS A 85 24.38 -11.21 13.73
N ASN A 86 23.58 -10.78 14.71
CA ASN A 86 24.03 -10.64 16.10
C ASN A 86 24.48 -11.97 16.70
N LYS A 87 23.72 -13.05 16.45
CA LYS A 87 24.10 -14.39 16.89
C LYS A 87 25.46 -14.80 16.33
N MET A 88 25.64 -14.66 15.01
CA MET A 88 26.89 -14.99 14.33
C MET A 88 28.06 -14.17 14.88
N MET A 89 27.90 -12.86 15.07
CA MET A 89 28.95 -12.01 15.62
C MET A 89 29.36 -12.41 17.04
N ASN A 90 28.39 -12.75 17.88
CA ASN A 90 28.67 -13.22 19.24
C ASN A 90 29.39 -14.57 19.25
N GLU A 91 28.97 -15.51 18.40
CA GLU A 91 29.63 -16.82 18.27
C GLU A 91 31.07 -16.67 17.77
N MET A 92 31.30 -15.80 16.77
CA MET A 92 32.64 -15.50 16.27
C MET A 92 33.53 -14.86 17.34
N ALA A 93 33.00 -13.91 18.11
CA ALA A 93 33.75 -13.27 19.20
C ALA A 93 34.14 -14.28 20.30
N LEU A 94 33.25 -15.22 20.63
CA LEU A 94 33.54 -16.28 21.59
C LEU A 94 34.62 -17.24 21.09
N LEU A 95 34.56 -17.64 19.82
CA LEU A 95 35.57 -18.51 19.21
C LEU A 95 36.95 -17.82 19.19
N GLU A 96 37.00 -16.54 18.81
CA GLU A 96 38.25 -15.78 18.78
C GLU A 96 38.84 -15.61 20.20
N ALA A 97 38.00 -15.38 21.20
CA ALA A 97 38.44 -15.30 22.59
C ALA A 97 39.01 -16.64 23.09
N ASP A 98 38.34 -17.76 22.78
CA ASP A 98 38.78 -19.10 23.16
C ASP A 98 40.12 -19.47 22.52
N GLU A 99 40.28 -19.20 21.22
CA GLU A 99 41.52 -19.44 20.50
C GLU A 99 42.69 -18.63 21.09
N ARG A 100 42.46 -17.34 21.37
CA ARG A 100 43.47 -16.47 22.02
C ARG A 100 43.84 -16.97 23.42
N MET A 101 42.87 -17.40 24.22
CA MET A 101 43.10 -17.96 25.55
C MET A 101 43.90 -19.27 25.49
N SER A 102 43.58 -20.14 24.53
CA SER A 102 44.32 -21.39 24.31
C SER A 102 45.78 -21.13 23.94
N ILE A 103 46.04 -20.19 23.04
CA ILE A 103 47.40 -19.76 22.67
C ILE A 103 48.15 -19.21 23.89
N LEU A 104 47.52 -18.34 24.68
CA LEU A 104 48.12 -17.78 25.89
C LEU A 104 48.44 -18.85 26.94
N ALA A 105 47.55 -19.83 27.13
CA ALA A 105 47.76 -20.93 28.07
C ALA A 105 48.93 -21.82 27.62
N GLN A 106 49.01 -22.15 26.33
CA GLN A 106 50.13 -22.90 25.76
C GLN A 106 51.47 -22.17 25.94
N GLU A 107 51.52 -20.86 25.68
CA GLU A 107 52.74 -20.09 25.90
C GLU A 107 53.12 -19.93 27.38
N HIS A 108 52.12 -19.79 28.26
CA HIS A 108 52.38 -19.81 29.70
C HIS A 108 53.02 -21.13 30.14
N GLN A 109 52.51 -22.27 29.66
CA GLN A 109 53.05 -23.57 29.98
C GLN A 109 54.49 -23.74 29.47
N LYS A 110 54.79 -23.33 28.23
CA LYS A 110 56.15 -23.35 27.69
C LYS A 110 57.12 -22.52 28.54
N ARG A 111 56.70 -21.32 28.95
CA ARG A 111 57.52 -20.45 29.83
C ARG A 111 57.78 -21.06 31.20
N MET A 112 56.79 -21.76 31.77
CA MET A 112 56.96 -22.49 33.04
C MET A 112 57.97 -23.63 32.90
N ASN A 113 57.84 -24.45 31.86
CA ASN A 113 58.79 -25.54 31.60
C ASN A 113 60.22 -25.01 31.43
N LEU A 114 60.42 -23.95 30.63
CA LEU A 114 61.74 -23.32 30.45
C LEU A 114 62.31 -22.75 31.75
N ARG A 115 61.44 -22.17 32.61
CA ARG A 115 61.86 -21.66 33.93
C ARG A 115 62.34 -22.79 34.83
N ASP A 116 61.66 -23.94 34.82
CA ASP A 116 62.04 -25.10 35.61
C ASP A 116 63.35 -25.73 35.09
N GLU A 117 63.54 -25.80 33.77
CA GLU A 117 64.80 -26.22 33.15
C GLU A 117 65.97 -25.30 33.54
N LEU A 118 65.78 -23.98 33.44
CA LEU A 118 66.78 -22.98 33.87
C LEU A 118 67.14 -23.11 35.35
N ARG A 119 66.14 -23.32 36.21
CA ARG A 119 66.35 -23.54 37.65
C ARG A 119 67.19 -24.81 37.89
N SER A 120 66.89 -25.89 37.18
CA SER A 120 67.64 -27.15 37.25
C SER A 120 69.09 -26.99 36.81
N LEU A 121 69.34 -26.28 35.71
CA LEU A 121 70.69 -25.99 35.20
C LEU A 121 71.48 -25.13 36.20
N LYS A 122 70.86 -24.08 36.74
CA LYS A 122 71.49 -23.23 37.76
C LYS A 122 71.88 -24.03 39.02
N GLY A 123 71.00 -24.91 39.49
CA GLY A 123 71.29 -25.79 40.63
C GLY A 123 72.48 -26.72 40.37
N ARG A 124 72.58 -27.29 39.15
CA ARG A 124 73.71 -28.14 38.75
C ARG A 124 75.03 -27.38 38.68
N LEU A 125 75.03 -26.13 38.21
CA LEU A 125 76.23 -25.30 38.18
C LEU A 125 76.75 -24.99 39.59
N MET A 126 75.86 -24.64 40.52
CA MET A 126 76.22 -24.29 41.91
C MET A 126 76.76 -25.47 42.74
N ILE A 127 76.56 -26.72 42.31
CA ILE A 127 77.08 -27.93 42.98
C ILE A 127 78.48 -28.30 42.47
N ASN A 128 78.86 -27.80 41.29
CA ASN A 128 80.13 -28.11 40.63
C ASN A 128 81.19 -26.98 40.78
N GLU A 129 80.89 -25.94 41.59
CA GLU A 129 81.84 -24.93 42.09
C GLU A 129 82.32 -25.29 43.50
#